data_AF-A0A519EEM2-F1
#
_entry.id   AF-A0A519EEM2-F1
#
_cell.length_a   1.000
_cell.length_b   1.000
_cell.length_c   1.000
_cell.angle_alpha   90.00
_cell.angle_beta   90.00
_cell.angle_gamma   90.00
#
_symmetry.space_group_name_H-M   'P 1'
#
loop_
_entity.id
_entity.type
_entity.pdbx_description
1 polymer ?
#
loop_
_entity_poly.entity_id
_entity_poly.type
_entity_poly.pdbx_seq_one_letter_code
_entity_poly.pdbx_strand_id
1 'polypeptide(L)'
;MLSWWRALRAIAALNVCLWLAVLQFAPVSGVYAHLHLALSGVYVLVCAYRSIFPRVDLERLVVVDTHLSSIFLGRTAATIAEICFAFQLGLLVHQLAAHAGMPAVQKAAWAIPLFMVIAQAFCWHSVLTLNHITQAVESSLWAAGFSWMAILLGVIAFSSGGWVQAVALLGIVGAAGFVAYVLSVDVPMYCRRYREGRARGLVYMRLDEGARDAWHRRVHSGSWVAWKADALWLTPYFSVGVWASIAMVCVPGL
;
A
#
# COMPACT_ATOMS: atom_id res chain seq x y z
N MET A 1 -20.02 4.77 -11.08
CA MET A 1 -19.28 3.49 -11.14
C MET A 1 -18.44 3.38 -12.41
N LEU A 2 -19.03 3.31 -13.61
CA LEU A 2 -18.30 3.20 -14.88
C LEU A 2 -17.22 4.28 -15.09
N SER A 3 -17.51 5.55 -14.78
CA SER A 3 -16.53 6.64 -14.92
C SER A 3 -15.31 6.48 -14.00
N TRP A 4 -15.53 6.05 -12.75
CA TRP A 4 -14.45 5.77 -11.81
C TRP A 4 -13.57 4.61 -12.27
N TRP A 5 -14.19 3.51 -12.73
CA TRP A 5 -13.43 2.37 -13.25
C TRP A 5 -12.63 2.72 -14.51
N ARG A 6 -13.20 3.52 -15.43
CA ARG A 6 -12.45 4.05 -16.59
C ARG A 6 -11.26 4.92 -16.15
N ALA A 7 -11.44 5.75 -15.12
CA ALA A 7 -10.35 6.54 -14.57
C ALA A 7 -9.23 5.66 -13.97
N LEU A 8 -9.58 4.60 -13.23
CA LEU A 8 -8.59 3.65 -12.72
C LEU A 8 -7.78 2.97 -13.85
N ARG A 9 -8.46 2.57 -14.94
CA ARG A 9 -7.78 1.99 -16.11
C ARG A 9 -6.85 2.98 -16.80
N ALA A 10 -7.26 4.25 -16.90
CA ALA A 10 -6.41 5.31 -17.44
C ALA A 10 -5.18 5.56 -16.54
N ILE A 11 -5.37 5.60 -15.22
CA ILE A 11 -4.28 5.70 -14.23
C ILE A 11 -3.33 4.50 -14.37
N ALA A 12 -3.85 3.28 -14.51
CA ALA A 12 -3.02 2.10 -14.69
C ALA A 12 -2.13 2.19 -15.94
N ALA A 13 -2.70 2.60 -17.08
CA ALA A 13 -1.94 2.81 -18.30
C ALA A 13 -0.86 3.89 -18.10
N LEU A 14 -1.22 5.03 -17.49
CA LEU A 14 -0.27 6.10 -17.16
C LEU A 14 0.87 5.57 -16.28
N ASN A 15 0.57 4.84 -15.21
CA ASN A 15 1.57 4.31 -14.28
C ASN A 15 2.55 3.36 -14.97
N VAL A 16 2.07 2.46 -15.83
CA VAL A 16 2.92 1.56 -16.61
C VAL A 16 3.81 2.35 -17.56
N CYS A 17 3.25 3.35 -18.27
CA CYS A 17 4.03 4.22 -19.15
C CYS A 17 5.11 5.01 -18.38
N LEU A 18 4.79 5.56 -17.22
CA LEU A 18 5.74 6.28 -16.37
C LEU A 18 6.86 5.35 -15.88
N TRP A 19 6.53 4.14 -15.42
CA TRP A 19 7.53 3.17 -14.99
C TRP A 19 8.44 2.73 -16.15
N LEU A 20 7.86 2.49 -17.34
CA LEU A 20 8.65 2.19 -18.55
C LEU A 20 9.55 3.36 -18.94
N ALA A 21 9.09 4.61 -18.81
CA ALA A 21 9.91 5.78 -19.07
C ALA A 21 11.09 5.86 -18.09
N VAL A 22 10.88 5.59 -16.79
CA VAL A 22 11.98 5.52 -15.81
C VAL A 22 12.94 4.38 -16.14
N LEU A 23 12.43 3.19 -16.49
CA LEU A 23 13.26 2.05 -16.92
C LEU A 23 14.17 2.39 -18.11
N GLN A 24 13.69 3.18 -19.07
CA GLN A 24 14.43 3.50 -20.30
C GLN A 24 15.34 4.72 -20.17
N PHE A 25 14.92 5.75 -19.42
CA PHE A 25 15.56 7.07 -19.45
C PHE A 25 16.23 7.47 -18.13
N ALA A 26 15.89 6.86 -17.00
CA ALA A 26 16.55 7.20 -15.75
C ALA A 26 17.96 6.59 -15.73
N PRO A 27 18.96 7.33 -15.21
CA PRO A 27 20.32 6.80 -15.04
C PRO A 27 20.35 5.81 -13.86
N VAL A 28 19.77 4.63 -14.06
CA VAL A 28 19.75 3.55 -13.09
C VAL A 28 21.14 2.92 -13.09
N SER A 29 21.89 3.18 -12.03
CA SER A 29 23.22 2.59 -11.83
C SER A 29 23.37 2.08 -10.40
N GLY A 30 24.07 0.96 -10.25
CA GLY A 30 24.28 0.31 -8.96
C GLY A 30 23.12 -0.56 -8.49
N VAL A 31 23.38 -1.33 -7.42
CA VAL A 31 22.44 -2.33 -6.88
C VAL A 31 21.19 -1.67 -6.28
N TYR A 32 21.35 -0.52 -5.62
CA TYR A 32 20.25 0.22 -5.00
C TYR A 32 19.17 0.62 -6.02
N ALA A 33 19.58 1.24 -7.12
CA ALA A 33 18.66 1.73 -8.15
C ALA A 33 17.93 0.57 -8.85
N HIS A 34 18.64 -0.52 -9.17
CA HIS A 34 18.02 -1.72 -9.75
C HIS A 34 17.00 -2.37 -8.80
N LEU A 35 17.29 -2.41 -7.50
CA LEU A 35 16.37 -2.95 -6.51
C LEU A 35 15.11 -2.09 -6.40
N HIS A 36 15.25 -0.76 -6.32
CA HIS A 36 14.10 0.15 -6.34
C HIS A 36 13.25 0.00 -7.59
N LEU A 37 13.89 -0.12 -8.76
CA LEU A 37 13.20 -0.28 -10.04
C LEU A 37 12.40 -1.58 -10.09
N ALA A 38 12.98 -2.70 -9.64
CA ALA A 38 12.32 -4.00 -9.59
C ALA A 38 11.14 -4.01 -8.61
N LEU A 39 11.34 -3.52 -7.39
CA LEU A 39 10.28 -3.40 -6.38
C LEU A 39 9.15 -2.50 -6.86
N SER A 40 9.48 -1.37 -7.51
CA SER A 40 8.49 -0.48 -8.11
C SER A 40 7.73 -1.16 -9.24
N GLY A 41 8.40 -1.93 -10.10
CA GLY A 41 7.77 -2.63 -11.20
C GLY A 41 6.71 -3.63 -10.73
N VAL A 42 7.01 -4.39 -9.67
CA VAL A 42 6.03 -5.28 -9.04
C VAL A 42 4.83 -4.49 -8.52
N TYR A 43 5.06 -3.39 -7.80
CA TYR A 43 4.00 -2.54 -7.28
C TYR A 43 3.11 -1.97 -8.40
N VAL A 44 3.72 -1.39 -9.44
CA VAL A 44 3.04 -0.82 -10.62
C VAL A 44 2.17 -1.86 -11.33
N LEU A 45 2.72 -3.05 -11.60
CA LEU A 45 2.01 -4.10 -12.33
C LEU A 45 0.83 -4.66 -11.52
N VAL A 46 1.00 -4.84 -10.22
CA VAL A 46 -0.10 -5.25 -9.34
C VAL A 46 -1.18 -4.18 -9.25
N CYS A 47 -0.81 -2.91 -9.10
CA CYS A 47 -1.76 -1.80 -9.10
C CYS A 47 -2.51 -1.70 -10.44
N ALA A 48 -1.84 -1.95 -11.57
CA ALA A 48 -2.48 -2.01 -12.87
C ALA A 48 -3.49 -3.16 -12.96
N TYR A 49 -3.10 -4.37 -12.54
CA TYR A 49 -4.00 -5.51 -12.45
C TYR A 49 -5.22 -5.22 -11.57
N ARG A 50 -5.04 -4.67 -10.37
CA ARG A 50 -6.13 -4.32 -9.45
C ARG A 50 -6.98 -3.12 -9.92
N SER A 51 -6.46 -2.27 -10.79
CA SER A 51 -7.21 -1.20 -11.44
C SER A 51 -8.10 -1.72 -12.57
N ILE A 52 -7.66 -2.78 -13.27
CA ILE A 52 -8.47 -3.47 -14.28
C ILE A 52 -9.56 -4.32 -13.60
N PHE A 53 -9.23 -4.96 -12.49
CA PHE A 53 -10.15 -5.79 -11.68
C PHE A 53 -10.35 -5.23 -10.26
N PRO A 54 -11.02 -4.07 -10.08
CA PRO A 54 -11.28 -3.51 -8.76
C PRO A 54 -12.14 -4.43 -7.93
N ARG A 55 -11.85 -4.43 -6.63
CA ARG A 55 -12.38 -5.37 -5.65
C ARG A 55 -12.45 -4.74 -4.27
N VAL A 56 -13.40 -5.19 -3.47
CA VAL A 56 -13.44 -4.95 -2.02
C VAL A 56 -13.29 -6.29 -1.32
N ASP A 57 -12.20 -6.43 -0.55
CA ASP A 57 -11.76 -7.74 -0.08
C ASP A 57 -12.73 -8.33 0.95
N LEU A 58 -13.15 -7.59 1.96
CA LEU A 58 -14.04 -8.06 3.03
C LEU A 58 -15.46 -8.36 2.53
N GLU A 59 -16.05 -7.45 1.76
CA GLU A 59 -17.41 -7.59 1.23
C GLU A 59 -17.50 -8.49 -0.01
N ARG A 60 -16.36 -9.02 -0.48
CA ARG A 60 -16.22 -9.86 -1.69
C ARG A 60 -16.75 -9.18 -2.95
N LEU A 61 -16.75 -7.86 -3.00
CA LEU A 61 -17.32 -7.10 -4.11
C LEU A 61 -16.36 -7.08 -5.29
N VAL A 62 -16.90 -7.27 -6.49
CA VAL A 62 -16.12 -7.18 -7.74
C VAL A 62 -16.88 -6.37 -8.78
N VAL A 63 -16.12 -5.68 -9.64
CA VAL A 63 -16.68 -4.97 -10.81
C VAL A 63 -16.86 -5.90 -12.00
N VAL A 64 -15.97 -6.88 -12.15
CA VAL A 64 -15.97 -7.84 -13.25
C VAL A 64 -15.93 -9.24 -12.63
N ASP A 65 -16.89 -10.10 -12.96
CA ASP A 65 -16.92 -11.47 -12.44
C ASP A 65 -16.09 -12.41 -13.32
N THR A 66 -14.83 -12.62 -12.94
CA THR A 66 -13.92 -13.59 -13.56
C THR A 66 -13.07 -14.26 -12.48
N HIS A 67 -12.40 -15.37 -12.81
CA HIS A 67 -11.44 -16.01 -11.90
C HIS A 67 -10.29 -15.07 -11.48
N LEU A 68 -9.87 -14.18 -12.37
CA LEU A 68 -8.87 -13.15 -12.05
C LEU A 68 -9.38 -12.16 -11.01
N SER A 69 -10.69 -11.99 -10.87
CA SER A 69 -11.31 -11.22 -9.80
C SER A 69 -11.51 -12.05 -8.52
N SER A 70 -10.76 -13.13 -8.28
CA SER A 70 -10.77 -13.88 -7.01
C SER A 70 -10.14 -13.09 -5.86
N ILE A 71 -10.82 -12.99 -4.72
CA ILE A 71 -10.41 -12.15 -3.57
C ILE A 71 -9.07 -12.64 -3.03
N PHE A 72 -8.89 -13.96 -3.00
CA PHE A 72 -7.63 -14.57 -2.65
C PHE A 72 -6.48 -14.10 -3.57
N LEU A 73 -6.64 -14.23 -4.90
CA LEU A 73 -5.60 -13.80 -5.86
C LEU A 73 -5.30 -12.30 -5.76
N GLY A 74 -6.33 -11.47 -5.64
CA GLY A 74 -6.16 -10.03 -5.49
C GLY A 74 -5.44 -9.65 -4.21
N ARG A 75 -5.73 -10.35 -3.12
CA ARG A 75 -5.06 -10.14 -1.83
C ARG A 75 -3.61 -10.62 -1.86
N THR A 76 -3.33 -11.77 -2.45
CA THR A 76 -1.95 -12.25 -2.69
C THR A 76 -1.14 -11.25 -3.49
N ALA A 77 -1.68 -10.78 -4.62
CA ALA A 77 -1.00 -9.79 -5.45
C ALA A 77 -0.71 -8.51 -4.65
N ALA A 78 -1.70 -7.99 -3.91
CA ALA A 78 -1.51 -6.78 -3.12
C ALA A 78 -0.57 -6.97 -1.93
N THR A 79 -0.54 -8.13 -1.29
CA THR A 79 0.46 -8.44 -0.25
C THR A 79 1.87 -8.40 -0.82
N ILE A 80 2.10 -9.00 -2.00
CA ILE A 80 3.41 -8.94 -2.66
C ILE A 80 3.78 -7.47 -2.95
N ALA A 81 2.86 -6.71 -3.53
CA ALA A 81 3.07 -5.30 -3.86
C ALA A 81 3.35 -4.44 -2.61
N GLU A 82 2.56 -4.60 -1.56
CA GLU A 82 2.70 -3.86 -0.30
C GLU A 82 4.03 -4.18 0.40
N ILE A 83 4.48 -5.44 0.37
CA ILE A 83 5.80 -5.81 0.86
C ILE A 83 6.88 -5.14 0.02
N CYS A 84 6.78 -5.17 -1.31
CA CYS A 84 7.74 -4.47 -2.18
C CYS A 84 7.80 -2.97 -1.88
N PHE A 85 6.65 -2.31 -1.74
CA PHE A 85 6.57 -0.90 -1.40
C PHE A 85 7.18 -0.61 -0.02
N ALA A 86 6.90 -1.44 0.97
CA ALA A 86 7.47 -1.32 2.31
C ALA A 86 9.01 -1.44 2.31
N PHE A 87 9.55 -2.36 1.51
CA PHE A 87 11.00 -2.44 1.29
C PHE A 87 11.55 -1.19 0.60
N GLN A 88 10.86 -0.61 -0.39
CA GLN A 88 11.29 0.67 -0.98
C GLN A 88 11.35 1.79 0.05
N LEU A 89 10.36 1.89 0.96
CA LEU A 89 10.38 2.90 2.02
C LEU A 89 11.57 2.71 2.98
N GLY A 90 11.82 1.46 3.39
CA GLY A 90 12.97 1.14 4.25
C GLY A 90 14.31 1.45 3.58
N LEU A 91 14.46 1.05 2.30
CA LEU A 91 15.66 1.33 1.50
C LEU A 91 15.88 2.84 1.30
N LEU A 92 14.82 3.61 1.04
CA LEU A 92 14.89 5.06 0.91
C LEU A 92 15.47 5.70 2.19
N VAL A 93 14.88 5.39 3.35
CA VAL A 93 15.35 5.96 4.62
C VAL A 93 16.77 5.51 4.94
N HIS A 94 17.09 4.25 4.66
CA HIS A 94 18.46 3.74 4.81
C HIS A 94 19.44 4.53 3.93
N GLN A 95 19.09 4.78 2.66
CA GLN A 95 19.96 5.47 1.72
C GLN A 95 20.19 6.93 2.13
N LEU A 96 19.13 7.63 2.53
CA LEU A 96 19.22 9.00 3.03
C LEU A 96 20.06 9.08 4.31
N ALA A 97 19.89 8.13 5.22
CA ALA A 97 20.70 8.02 6.43
C ALA A 97 22.18 7.74 6.13
N ALA A 98 22.44 7.00 5.06
CA ALA A 98 23.80 6.69 4.64
C ALA A 98 24.49 7.93 4.03
N HIS A 99 23.79 8.70 3.19
CA HIS A 99 24.24 10.02 2.72
C HIS A 99 24.46 11.03 3.85
N ALA A 100 23.68 10.92 4.94
CA ALA A 100 23.85 11.74 6.15
C ALA A 100 24.91 11.21 7.14
N GLY A 101 25.57 10.08 6.85
CA GLY A 101 26.59 9.49 7.72
C GLY A 101 26.05 8.90 9.04
N MET A 102 24.79 8.44 9.07
CA MET A 102 24.08 8.02 10.29
C MET A 102 23.83 6.49 10.34
N PRO A 103 24.81 5.65 10.73
CA PRO A 103 24.68 4.19 10.69
C PRO A 103 23.61 3.62 11.65
N ALA A 104 23.32 4.31 12.76
CA ALA A 104 22.23 3.91 13.65
C ALA A 104 20.86 4.05 12.98
N VAL A 105 20.65 5.16 12.24
CA VAL A 105 19.41 5.42 11.51
C VAL A 105 19.25 4.45 10.33
N GLN A 106 20.34 4.09 9.66
CA GLN A 106 20.34 3.03 8.62
C GLN A 106 19.80 1.70 9.15
N LYS A 107 20.29 1.26 10.32
CA LYS A 107 19.78 0.02 10.96
C LYS A 107 18.31 0.16 11.37
N ALA A 108 17.94 1.30 11.93
CA ALA A 108 16.58 1.59 12.35
C ALA A 108 15.56 1.63 11.20
N ALA A 109 16.00 1.96 9.98
CA ALA A 109 15.15 2.00 8.79
C ALA A 109 14.49 0.64 8.47
N TRP A 110 15.14 -0.47 8.80
CA TRP A 110 14.60 -1.83 8.57
C TRP A 110 13.39 -2.17 9.44
N ALA A 111 13.12 -1.42 10.50
CA ALA A 111 11.88 -1.57 11.26
C ALA A 111 10.65 -1.17 10.41
N ILE A 112 10.81 -0.30 9.41
CA ILE A 112 9.73 0.13 8.51
C ILE A 112 9.13 -1.10 7.81
N PRO A 113 9.85 -1.84 6.93
CA PRO A 113 9.28 -3.00 6.27
C PRO A 113 8.82 -4.10 7.24
N LEU A 114 9.43 -4.22 8.42
CA LEU A 114 8.99 -5.17 9.44
C LEU A 114 7.55 -4.90 9.89
N PHE A 115 7.20 -3.64 10.21
CA PHE A 115 5.83 -3.26 10.59
C PHE A 115 4.83 -3.64 9.49
N MET A 116 5.13 -3.29 8.23
CA MET A 116 4.24 -3.55 7.10
C MET A 116 4.09 -5.04 6.79
N VAL A 117 5.17 -5.83 6.89
CA VAL A 117 5.11 -7.28 6.69
C VAL A 117 4.25 -7.95 7.75
N ILE A 118 4.38 -7.56 9.02
CA ILE A 118 3.52 -8.06 10.10
C ILE A 118 2.06 -7.66 9.85
N ALA A 119 1.82 -6.43 9.36
CA ALA A 119 0.48 -5.95 9.01
C ALA A 119 -0.22 -6.88 8.01
N GLN A 120 0.51 -7.48 7.06
CA GLN A 120 -0.05 -8.43 6.09
C GLN A 120 -0.69 -9.66 6.74
N ALA A 121 -0.13 -10.17 7.85
CA ALA A 121 -0.71 -11.30 8.56
C ALA A 121 -2.11 -10.95 9.10
N PHE A 122 -2.27 -9.73 9.62
CA PHE A 122 -3.56 -9.22 10.10
C PHE A 122 -4.53 -8.93 8.95
N CYS A 123 -4.02 -8.47 7.80
CA CYS A 123 -4.81 -8.32 6.57
C CYS A 123 -5.40 -9.67 6.15
N TRP A 124 -4.55 -10.71 6.04
CA TRP A 124 -4.98 -12.06 5.67
C TRP A 124 -5.97 -12.63 6.68
N HIS A 125 -5.68 -12.49 7.97
CA HIS A 125 -6.63 -12.90 9.00
C HIS A 125 -7.99 -12.21 8.81
N SER A 126 -8.00 -10.89 8.55
CA SER A 126 -9.23 -10.13 8.33
C SER A 126 -10.02 -10.65 7.12
N VAL A 127 -9.33 -10.81 5.98
CA VAL A 127 -9.95 -11.26 4.74
C VAL A 127 -10.54 -12.66 4.90
N LEU A 128 -9.82 -13.59 5.52
CA LEU A 128 -10.26 -14.97 5.68
C LEU A 128 -11.39 -15.11 6.71
N THR A 129 -11.36 -14.37 7.81
CA THR A 129 -12.35 -14.49 8.88
C THR A 129 -13.54 -13.54 8.75
N LEU A 130 -13.49 -12.59 7.80
CA LEU A 130 -14.39 -11.44 7.70
C LEU A 130 -14.34 -10.51 8.93
N ASN A 131 -13.27 -10.59 9.71
CA ASN A 131 -13.12 -9.83 10.93
C ASN A 131 -12.54 -8.44 10.67
N HIS A 132 -13.41 -7.43 10.76
CA HIS A 132 -13.05 -6.04 10.50
C HIS A 132 -12.09 -5.45 11.54
N ILE A 133 -12.02 -5.99 12.77
CA ILE A 133 -11.10 -5.44 13.79
C ILE A 133 -9.63 -5.72 13.45
N THR A 134 -9.32 -6.87 12.85
CA THR A 134 -7.95 -7.18 12.46
C THR A 134 -7.49 -6.31 11.29
N GLN A 135 -8.43 -5.80 10.48
CA GLN A 135 -8.12 -4.76 9.50
C GLN A 135 -7.76 -3.43 10.17
N ALA A 136 -8.46 -3.04 11.25
CA ALA A 136 -8.07 -1.85 12.02
C ALA A 136 -6.67 -2.00 12.66
N VAL A 137 -6.30 -3.20 13.11
CA VAL A 137 -4.95 -3.50 13.62
C VAL A 137 -3.91 -3.40 12.50
N GLU A 138 -4.20 -3.93 11.32
CA GLU A 138 -3.36 -3.82 10.13
C GLU A 138 -3.10 -2.35 9.75
N SER A 139 -4.15 -1.54 9.60
CA SER A 139 -4.02 -0.11 9.35
C SER A 139 -3.20 0.60 10.43
N SER A 140 -3.37 0.20 11.70
CA SER A 140 -2.62 0.77 12.83
C SER A 140 -1.13 0.45 12.77
N LEU A 141 -0.76 -0.76 12.34
CA LEU A 141 0.64 -1.15 12.11
C LEU A 141 1.27 -0.35 10.97
N TRP A 142 0.52 -0.08 9.90
CA TRP A 142 0.97 0.83 8.85
C TRP A 142 1.20 2.24 9.38
N ALA A 143 0.27 2.78 10.16
CA ALA A 143 0.45 4.10 10.78
C ALA A 143 1.66 4.14 11.70
N ALA A 144 1.91 3.09 12.50
CA ALA A 144 3.11 2.98 13.32
C ALA A 144 4.39 2.97 12.49
N GLY A 145 4.45 2.19 11.40
CA GLY A 145 5.58 2.15 10.49
C GLY A 145 5.85 3.51 9.82
N PHE A 146 4.81 4.21 9.36
CA PHE A 146 4.95 5.56 8.80
C PHE A 146 5.32 6.62 9.85
N SER A 147 4.85 6.47 11.08
CA SER A 147 5.24 7.36 12.19
C SER A 147 6.72 7.18 12.53
N TRP A 148 7.18 5.93 12.57
CA TRP A 148 8.59 5.60 12.73
C TRP A 148 9.44 6.18 11.58
N MET A 149 9.00 6.00 10.34
CA MET A 149 9.63 6.61 9.16
C MET A 149 9.73 8.14 9.30
N ALA A 150 8.66 8.82 9.71
CA ALA A 150 8.66 10.27 9.89
C ALA A 150 9.67 10.73 10.96
N ILE A 151 9.81 9.99 12.07
CA ILE A 151 10.80 10.26 13.11
C ILE A 151 12.22 10.14 12.55
N LEU A 152 12.54 9.04 11.85
CA LEU A 152 13.86 8.84 11.27
C LEU A 152 14.19 9.91 10.22
N LEU A 153 13.22 10.25 9.37
CA LEU A 153 13.38 11.32 8.39
C LEU A 153 13.56 12.69 9.06
N GLY A 154 12.90 12.96 10.18
CA GLY A 154 13.10 14.18 10.96
C GLY A 154 14.52 14.30 11.50
N VAL A 155 15.07 13.19 12.01
CA VAL A 155 16.48 13.10 12.43
C VAL A 155 17.42 13.37 11.25
N ILE A 156 17.18 12.74 10.10
CA ILE A 156 17.98 12.97 8.88
C ILE A 156 17.87 14.43 8.43
N ALA A 157 16.67 15.01 8.38
CA ALA A 157 16.42 16.36 7.90
C ALA A 157 17.07 17.44 8.79
N PHE A 158 17.21 17.16 10.09
CA PHE A 158 17.89 18.07 11.02
C PHE A 158 19.42 18.05 10.85
N SER A 159 19.99 16.90 10.48
CA SER A 159 21.44 16.71 10.37
C SER A 159 21.99 16.75 8.94
N SER A 160 21.14 17.00 7.93
CA SER A 160 21.53 17.06 6.52
C SER A 160 21.06 18.35 5.85
N GLY A 161 21.62 18.65 4.69
CA GLY A 161 21.23 19.79 3.85
C GLY A 161 21.02 19.39 2.39
N GLY A 162 20.59 20.36 1.58
CA GLY A 162 20.43 20.17 0.13
C GLY A 162 19.34 19.16 -0.23
N TRP A 163 19.62 18.30 -1.20
CA TRP A 163 18.64 17.36 -1.75
C TRP A 163 18.20 16.29 -0.74
N VAL A 164 19.09 15.83 0.14
CA VAL A 164 18.79 14.82 1.18
C VAL A 164 17.72 15.35 2.14
N GLN A 165 17.90 16.59 2.60
CA GLN A 165 16.95 17.26 3.48
C GLN A 165 15.61 17.47 2.77
N ALA A 166 15.61 17.89 1.51
CA ALA A 166 14.37 18.10 0.74
C ALA A 166 13.56 16.81 0.58
N VAL A 167 14.21 15.68 0.24
CA VAL A 167 13.56 14.37 0.13
C VAL A 167 13.05 13.91 1.49
N ALA A 168 13.82 14.12 2.56
CA ALA A 168 13.39 13.78 3.92
C ALA A 168 12.15 14.55 4.35
N LEU A 169 12.12 15.87 4.13
CA LEU A 169 10.95 16.72 4.42
C LEU A 169 9.72 16.31 3.61
N LEU A 170 9.89 16.01 2.32
CA LEU A 170 8.80 15.50 1.48
C LEU A 170 8.25 14.16 2.02
N GLY A 171 9.15 13.26 2.43
CA GLY A 171 8.78 11.99 3.04
C GLY A 171 8.03 12.16 4.36
N ILE A 172 8.40 13.14 5.20
CA ILE A 172 7.69 13.48 6.44
C ILE A 172 6.26 13.94 6.12
N VAL A 173 6.08 14.82 5.14
CA VAL A 173 4.75 15.30 4.73
C VAL A 173 3.89 14.14 4.25
N GLY A 174 4.43 13.26 3.40
CA GLY A 174 3.73 12.07 2.92
C GLY A 174 3.35 11.11 4.06
N ALA A 175 4.28 10.82 4.97
CA ALA A 175 4.05 9.96 6.13
C ALA A 175 3.00 10.54 7.08
N ALA A 176 3.08 11.84 7.39
CA ALA A 176 2.11 12.53 8.24
C ALA A 176 0.72 12.54 7.62
N GLY A 177 0.62 12.79 6.30
CA GLY A 177 -0.64 12.73 5.56
C GLY A 177 -1.28 11.34 5.62
N PHE A 178 -0.48 10.28 5.44
CA PHE A 178 -0.96 8.91 5.55
C PHE A 178 -1.41 8.55 6.98
N VAL A 179 -0.62 8.91 8.00
CA VAL A 179 -0.98 8.66 9.41
C VAL A 179 -2.27 9.40 9.78
N ALA A 180 -2.40 10.67 9.37
CA ALA A 180 -3.62 11.45 9.59
C ALA A 180 -4.84 10.78 8.94
N TYR A 181 -4.70 10.28 7.71
CA TYR A 181 -5.75 9.51 7.03
C TYR A 181 -6.14 8.26 7.82
N VAL A 182 -5.16 7.46 8.26
CA VAL A 182 -5.42 6.21 8.99
C VAL A 182 -6.19 6.48 10.29
N LEU A 183 -5.75 7.48 11.06
CA LEU A 183 -6.33 7.79 12.36
C LEU A 183 -7.70 8.46 12.27
N SER A 184 -7.95 9.26 11.22
CA SER A 184 -9.19 10.03 11.09
C SER A 184 -10.28 9.33 10.27
N VAL A 185 -9.90 8.47 9.31
CA VAL A 185 -10.83 7.85 8.36
C VAL A 185 -10.80 6.33 8.47
N ASP A 186 -9.62 5.72 8.31
CA ASP A 186 -9.51 4.28 8.06
C ASP A 186 -9.81 3.42 9.29
N VAL A 187 -9.07 3.63 10.39
CA VAL A 187 -9.30 2.90 11.66
C VAL A 187 -10.72 3.15 12.20
N PRO A 188 -11.23 4.40 12.25
CA PRO A 188 -12.62 4.66 12.65
C PRO A 188 -13.65 3.93 11.78
N MET A 189 -13.43 3.84 10.47
CA MET A 189 -14.31 3.11 9.55
C MET A 189 -14.38 1.63 9.91
N TYR A 190 -13.24 0.95 10.09
CA TYR A 190 -13.21 -0.47 10.44
C TYR A 190 -13.78 -0.75 11.83
N CYS A 191 -13.51 0.12 12.81
CA CYS A 191 -14.11 0.04 14.14
C CYS A 191 -15.64 0.21 14.09
N ARG A 192 -16.17 1.05 13.20
CA ARG A 192 -17.62 1.18 12.97
C ARG A 192 -18.18 -0.09 12.31
N ARG A 193 -17.58 -0.59 11.23
CA ARG A 193 -18.00 -1.84 10.56
C ARG A 193 -17.97 -3.04 11.50
N TYR A 194 -16.97 -3.12 12.39
CA TYR A 194 -16.90 -4.14 13.44
C TYR A 194 -18.09 -4.06 14.42
N ARG A 195 -18.41 -2.87 14.93
CA ARG A 195 -19.55 -2.67 15.84
C ARG A 195 -20.87 -3.01 15.18
N GLU A 196 -21.08 -2.57 13.93
CA GLU A 196 -22.27 -2.90 13.14
C GLU A 196 -22.40 -4.40 12.86
N GLY A 197 -21.29 -5.06 12.51
CA GLY A 197 -21.24 -6.51 12.30
C GLY A 197 -21.61 -7.28 13.58
N ARG A 198 -21.06 -6.88 14.72
CA ARG A 198 -21.40 -7.46 16.03
C ARG A 198 -22.88 -7.27 16.39
N ALA A 199 -23.45 -6.09 16.13
CA ALA A 199 -24.86 -5.82 16.38
C ALA A 199 -25.80 -6.67 15.49
N ARG A 200 -25.35 -7.05 14.29
CA ARG A 200 -26.08 -7.92 13.35
C ARG A 200 -25.85 -9.41 13.58
N GLY A 201 -25.10 -9.80 14.63
CA GLY A 201 -24.80 -11.20 14.92
C GLY A 201 -23.84 -11.85 13.92
N LEU A 202 -22.94 -11.08 13.31
CA LEU A 202 -22.00 -11.59 12.31
C LEU A 202 -21.09 -12.66 12.92
N VAL A 203 -21.13 -13.86 12.33
CA VAL A 203 -20.30 -15.00 12.72
C VAL A 203 -19.04 -14.99 11.88
N TYR A 204 -17.88 -15.03 12.53
CA TYR A 204 -16.60 -15.10 11.84
C TYR A 204 -16.41 -16.47 11.18
N MET A 205 -15.84 -16.46 9.98
CA MET A 205 -15.52 -17.70 9.27
C MET A 205 -14.28 -18.35 9.88
N ARG A 206 -14.24 -19.68 9.82
CA ARG A 206 -12.99 -20.42 10.05
C ARG A 206 -12.02 -20.14 8.90
N LEU A 207 -10.72 -20.23 9.15
CA LEU A 207 -9.69 -19.86 8.17
C LEU A 207 -9.77 -20.68 6.87
N ASP A 208 -10.06 -21.98 6.97
CA ASP A 208 -10.17 -22.89 5.83
C ASP A 208 -11.43 -22.62 4.99
N GLU A 209 -12.56 -22.38 5.66
CA GLU A 209 -13.81 -21.94 5.02
C GLU A 209 -13.63 -20.57 4.34
N GLY A 210 -12.98 -19.65 5.04
CA GLY A 210 -12.64 -18.32 4.57
C GLY A 210 -11.74 -18.32 3.34
N ALA A 211 -10.78 -19.24 3.26
CA ALA A 211 -9.91 -19.38 2.09
C ALA A 211 -10.69 -19.85 0.87
N ARG A 212 -11.58 -20.84 1.03
CA ARG A 212 -12.47 -21.29 -0.06
C ARG A 212 -13.44 -20.19 -0.47
N ASP A 213 -14.04 -19.49 0.50
CA ASP A 213 -14.92 -18.35 0.26
C ASP A 213 -14.18 -17.24 -0.52
N ALA A 214 -13.00 -16.82 -0.08
CA ALA A 214 -12.20 -15.82 -0.77
C ALA A 214 -11.76 -16.25 -2.18
N TRP A 215 -11.62 -17.56 -2.43
CA TRP A 215 -11.27 -18.09 -3.74
C TRP A 215 -12.46 -18.07 -4.71
N HIS A 216 -13.65 -18.46 -4.24
CA HIS A 216 -14.81 -18.72 -5.10
C HIS A 216 -15.84 -17.60 -5.09
N ARG A 217 -16.15 -17.01 -3.93
CA ARG A 217 -17.22 -16.03 -3.78
C ARG A 217 -16.81 -14.70 -4.36
N ARG A 218 -17.61 -14.22 -5.31
CA ARG A 218 -17.50 -12.91 -5.93
C ARG A 218 -18.90 -12.33 -6.08
N VAL A 219 -19.12 -11.18 -5.47
CA VAL A 219 -20.40 -10.49 -5.53
C VAL A 219 -20.26 -9.34 -6.50
N HIS A 220 -20.81 -9.49 -7.69
CA HIS A 220 -20.80 -8.42 -8.68
C HIS A 220 -21.64 -7.23 -8.17
N SER A 221 -21.05 -6.04 -8.18
CA SER A 221 -21.76 -4.81 -7.77
C SER A 221 -21.42 -3.63 -8.67
N GLY A 222 -22.41 -3.15 -9.42
CA GLY A 222 -22.35 -1.89 -10.18
C GLY A 222 -22.72 -0.64 -9.38
N SER A 223 -23.09 -0.78 -8.10
CA SER A 223 -23.65 0.31 -7.29
C SER A 223 -22.58 1.23 -6.72
N TRP A 224 -22.55 2.49 -7.15
CA TRP A 224 -21.56 3.46 -6.64
C TRP A 224 -21.59 3.63 -5.11
N VAL A 225 -22.76 3.51 -4.49
CA VAL A 225 -22.91 3.65 -3.03
C VAL A 225 -22.10 2.59 -2.28
N ALA A 226 -22.05 1.36 -2.81
CA ALA A 226 -21.29 0.26 -2.20
C ALA A 226 -19.77 0.45 -2.33
N TRP A 227 -19.31 1.22 -3.32
CA TRP A 227 -17.89 1.44 -3.62
C TRP A 227 -17.34 2.75 -3.10
N LYS A 228 -18.18 3.75 -2.80
CA LYS A 228 -17.75 5.13 -2.50
C LYS A 228 -16.73 5.20 -1.36
N ALA A 229 -16.91 4.39 -0.31
CA ALA A 229 -16.00 4.36 0.83
C ALA A 229 -14.63 3.79 0.43
N ASP A 230 -14.61 2.63 -0.21
CA ASP A 230 -13.37 1.95 -0.61
C ASP A 230 -12.66 2.65 -1.78
N ALA A 231 -13.40 3.33 -2.66
CA ALA A 231 -12.86 4.14 -3.74
C ALA A 231 -11.98 5.30 -3.22
N LEU A 232 -12.27 5.82 -2.02
CA LEU A 232 -11.48 6.87 -1.36
C LEU A 232 -10.06 6.39 -1.03
N TRP A 233 -9.89 5.10 -0.73
CA TRP A 233 -8.60 4.47 -0.47
C TRP A 233 -7.94 3.96 -1.75
N LEU A 234 -8.70 3.23 -2.58
CA LEU A 234 -8.18 2.59 -3.79
C LEU A 234 -7.60 3.61 -4.78
N THR A 235 -8.24 4.77 -4.91
CA THR A 235 -7.79 5.79 -5.87
C THR A 235 -6.39 6.34 -5.55
N PRO A 236 -6.10 6.87 -4.34
CA PRO A 236 -4.75 7.32 -3.99
C PRO A 236 -3.74 6.16 -3.94
N TYR A 237 -4.15 4.96 -3.52
CA TYR A 237 -3.28 3.78 -3.53
C TYR A 237 -2.82 3.42 -4.96
N PHE A 238 -3.73 3.42 -5.94
CA PHE A 238 -3.40 3.13 -7.34
C PHE A 238 -2.79 4.31 -8.11
N SER A 239 -2.74 5.52 -7.53
CA SER A 239 -2.18 6.71 -8.18
C SER A 239 -0.99 7.24 -7.41
N VAL A 240 -1.23 8.04 -6.38
CA VAL A 240 -0.21 8.69 -5.55
C VAL A 240 0.79 7.69 -4.98
N GLY A 241 0.33 6.53 -4.49
CA GLY A 241 1.22 5.47 -4.00
C GLY A 241 2.17 4.95 -5.08
N VAL A 242 1.65 4.76 -6.30
CA VAL A 242 2.44 4.30 -7.45
C VAL A 242 3.42 5.38 -7.90
N TRP A 243 3.00 6.64 -7.94
CA TRP A 243 3.88 7.75 -8.30
C TRP A 243 5.00 7.95 -7.29
N ALA A 244 4.72 7.79 -5.99
CA ALA A 244 5.74 7.78 -4.95
C ALA A 244 6.70 6.59 -5.12
N SER A 245 6.18 5.39 -5.41
CA SER A 245 6.99 4.20 -5.69
C SER A 245 7.96 4.39 -6.86
N ILE A 246 7.48 5.00 -7.95
CA ILE A 246 8.29 5.33 -9.13
C ILE A 246 9.30 6.43 -8.79
N ALA A 247 8.89 7.48 -8.09
CA ALA A 247 9.77 8.60 -7.73
C ALA A 247 10.95 8.16 -6.85
N MET A 248 10.76 7.17 -5.97
CA MET A 248 11.84 6.62 -5.15
C MET A 248 12.97 5.98 -5.98
N VAL A 249 12.69 5.50 -7.21
CA VAL A 249 13.70 4.96 -8.12
C VAL A 249 14.71 6.04 -8.56
N CYS A 250 14.26 7.29 -8.61
CA CYS A 250 15.08 8.43 -9.04
C CYS A 250 15.97 8.99 -7.92
N VAL A 251 15.92 8.44 -6.71
CA VAL A 251 16.77 8.89 -5.59
C VAL A 251 18.20 8.37 -5.81
N PRO A 252 19.24 9.23 -5.75
CA PRO A 252 20.61 8.81 -5.96
C PRO A 252 21.10 7.76 -4.95
N GLY A 253 21.71 6.70 -5.47
CA GLY A 253 22.53 5.78 -4.68
C GLY A 253 23.78 6.45 -4.11
N LEU A 254 24.51 5.72 -3.27
CA LEU A 254 25.80 6.12 -2.70
C LEU A 254 26.92 5.71 -3.65
#